data_AF-A0A6G1G301-F1
#
_entry.id   AF-A0A6G1G301-F1
#
_cell.length_a   1.000
_cell.length_b   1.000
_cell.length_c   1.000
_cell.angle_alpha   90.00
_cell.angle_beta   90.00
_cell.angle_gamma   90.00
#
_symmetry.space_group_name_H-M   'P 1'
#
loop_
_entity.id
_entity.type
_entity.pdbx_description
1 polymer ?
#
loop_
_entity_poly.entity_id
_entity_poly.type
_entity_poly.pdbx_seq_one_letter_code
_entity_poly.pdbx_strand_id
1 'polypeptide(L)'
;MATIATSCGIIALIFGGCCSNVYALEAILKRDPESGLLVTLMQFVITALAALPTQYDPNSRFFLKKTAAPIRKWAMSALMFFAVNMLNNWAFAFNISVPVHIILRSFGSVTTMGAGWVRGKRYSRIQVISVLLLTFGVILSAWADALSKGNRMDTADIKVTDTSFEMGLLILLVAQILSAFMGIYVQETFNEYGKAWDENLFYSHFFSLPLFIPLQSSLMTQYATLGSSAPMAIPPSIALTMPFFLQKILLHLPRSVFMLFLNAITQLLCISGVNLLSANTSAVTVTIVLNIRKLVSFMLSIWLFGNKMSGLMMLGAFVVFGSGALYGWETSIGIPRRRAKGRPKVAGKKEL
;
A
#
# COMPACT_ATOMS: atom_id res chain seq x y z
N MET A 1 -9.20 9.96 24.22
CA MET A 1 -8.31 8.77 24.37
C MET A 1 -8.60 7.70 23.31
N ALA A 2 -9.85 7.28 23.10
CA ALA A 2 -10.22 6.28 22.09
C ALA A 2 -9.74 6.62 20.66
N THR A 3 -9.95 7.85 20.19
CA THR A 3 -9.52 8.30 18.84
C THR A 3 -8.00 8.31 18.62
N ILE A 4 -7.21 8.55 19.67
CA ILE A 4 -5.75 8.51 19.61
C ILE A 4 -5.28 7.06 19.54
N ALA A 5 -5.85 6.17 20.36
CA ALA A 5 -5.53 4.75 20.33
C ALA A 5 -5.84 4.11 18.96
N THR A 6 -6.99 4.46 18.35
CA THR A 6 -7.33 4.00 16.99
C THR A 6 -6.34 4.52 15.94
N SER A 7 -5.91 5.78 16.06
CA SER A 7 -4.94 6.38 15.13
C SER A 7 -3.55 5.73 15.25
N CYS A 8 -3.09 5.47 16.48
CA CYS A 8 -1.86 4.74 16.73
C CYS A 8 -1.92 3.31 16.19
N GLY A 9 -3.06 2.62 16.37
CA GLY A 9 -3.27 1.28 15.82
C GLY A 9 -3.19 1.23 14.29
N ILE A 10 -3.80 2.20 13.59
CA ILE A 10 -3.72 2.31 12.13
C ILE A 10 -2.27 2.48 11.66
N ILE A 11 -1.52 3.38 12.30
CA ILE A 11 -0.11 3.61 11.96
C ILE A 11 0.72 2.35 12.23
N ALA A 12 0.54 1.70 13.38
CA ALA A 12 1.25 0.46 13.71
C ALA A 12 1.00 -0.65 12.67
N LEU A 13 -0.26 -0.83 12.24
CA LEU A 13 -0.62 -1.80 11.20
C LEU A 13 0.04 -1.48 9.84
N ILE A 14 0.03 -0.22 9.43
CA ILE A 14 0.61 0.21 8.14
C ILE A 14 2.13 0.10 8.18
N PHE A 15 2.81 0.69 9.17
CA PHE A 15 4.26 0.68 9.18
C PHE A 15 4.80 -0.71 9.55
N GLY A 16 4.24 -1.36 10.57
CA GLY A 16 4.65 -2.72 10.97
C GLY A 16 4.36 -3.75 9.89
N GLY A 17 3.12 -3.81 9.38
CA GLY A 17 2.71 -4.77 8.37
C GLY A 17 3.44 -4.56 7.04
N CYS A 18 3.45 -3.34 6.51
CA CYS A 18 4.00 -3.12 5.17
C CYS A 18 5.54 -3.12 5.14
N CYS A 19 6.23 -2.64 6.19
CA CYS A 19 7.70 -2.75 6.24
C CYS A 19 8.13 -4.22 6.38
N SER A 20 7.43 -5.01 7.19
CA SER A 20 7.71 -6.45 7.32
C SER A 20 7.37 -7.23 6.05
N ASN A 21 6.32 -6.82 5.33
CA ASN A 21 5.95 -7.40 4.05
C ASN A 21 7.05 -7.24 2.99
N VAL A 22 7.66 -6.04 2.88
CA VAL A 22 8.77 -5.78 1.95
C VAL A 22 9.96 -6.69 2.26
N TYR A 23 10.30 -6.87 3.54
CA TYR A 23 11.37 -7.78 3.95
C TYR A 23 11.10 -9.23 3.53
N ALA A 24 9.89 -9.73 3.81
CA ALA A 24 9.49 -11.08 3.40
C ALA A 24 9.46 -11.23 1.86
N LEU A 25 9.00 -10.20 1.15
CA LEU A 25 8.98 -10.17 -0.31
C LEU A 25 10.40 -10.23 -0.90
N GLU A 26 11.33 -9.44 -0.38
CA GLU A 26 12.71 -9.41 -0.83
C GLU A 26 13.41 -10.76 -0.61
N ALA A 27 13.13 -11.43 0.52
CA ALA A 27 13.64 -12.77 0.80
C ALA A 27 13.12 -13.83 -0.20
N ILE A 28 11.89 -13.71 -0.67
CA ILE A 28 11.30 -14.60 -1.68
C ILE A 28 11.91 -14.29 -3.06
N LEU A 29 11.89 -13.02 -3.48
CA LEU A 29 12.33 -12.61 -4.82
C LEU A 29 13.83 -12.79 -5.05
N LYS A 30 14.67 -12.72 -4.00
CA LYS A 30 16.10 -13.05 -4.10
C LYS A 30 16.35 -14.50 -4.50
N ARG A 31 15.42 -15.40 -4.19
CA ARG A 31 15.52 -16.82 -4.53
C ARG A 31 14.79 -17.13 -5.82
N ASP A 32 13.54 -16.69 -5.92
CA ASP A 32 12.62 -17.02 -7.01
C ASP A 32 12.01 -15.72 -7.58
N PRO A 33 12.70 -15.02 -8.50
CA PRO A 33 12.26 -13.71 -9.02
C PRO A 33 10.90 -13.73 -9.72
N GLU A 34 10.52 -14.85 -10.33
CA GLU A 34 9.27 -15.00 -11.09
C GLU A 34 8.03 -15.21 -10.20
N SER A 35 8.19 -15.35 -8.88
CA SER A 35 7.12 -15.72 -7.95
C SER A 35 6.14 -14.60 -7.57
N GLY A 36 6.30 -13.39 -8.13
CA GLY A 36 5.51 -12.21 -7.73
C GLY A 36 3.99 -12.37 -7.91
N LEU A 37 3.56 -13.12 -8.94
CA LEU A 37 2.14 -13.40 -9.17
C LEU A 37 1.58 -14.33 -8.09
N LEU A 38 2.30 -15.41 -7.76
CA LEU A 38 1.93 -16.34 -6.68
C LEU A 38 1.88 -15.64 -5.32
N VAL A 39 2.84 -14.75 -5.03
CA VAL A 39 2.83 -13.93 -3.82
C VAL A 39 1.54 -13.10 -3.74
N THR A 40 1.18 -12.43 -4.83
CA THR A 40 -0.05 -11.61 -4.88
C THR A 40 -1.30 -12.46 -4.70
N LEU A 41 -1.38 -13.63 -5.34
CA LEU A 41 -2.50 -14.55 -5.15
C LEU A 41 -2.63 -14.96 -3.68
N MET A 42 -1.53 -15.36 -3.02
CA MET A 42 -1.58 -15.77 -1.62
C MET A 42 -2.00 -14.65 -0.69
N GLN A 43 -1.53 -13.43 -0.93
CA GLN A 43 -2.00 -12.25 -0.20
C GLN A 43 -3.51 -12.07 -0.32
N PHE A 44 -4.08 -12.25 -1.52
CA PHE A 44 -5.51 -12.11 -1.77
C PHE A 44 -6.32 -13.23 -1.10
N VAL A 45 -5.87 -14.48 -1.23
CA VAL A 45 -6.53 -15.64 -0.61
C VAL A 45 -6.56 -15.49 0.91
N ILE A 46 -5.40 -15.23 1.54
CA ILE A 46 -5.32 -15.12 3.00
C ILE A 46 -6.11 -13.91 3.50
N THR A 47 -6.10 -12.79 2.78
CA THR A 47 -6.88 -11.62 3.16
C THR A 47 -8.38 -11.88 3.06
N ALA A 48 -8.85 -12.51 1.99
CA ALA A 48 -10.26 -12.85 1.82
C ALA A 48 -10.74 -13.85 2.90
N LEU A 49 -9.93 -14.89 3.18
CA LEU A 49 -10.24 -15.87 4.23
C LEU A 49 -10.26 -15.24 5.63
N ALA A 50 -9.30 -14.38 5.94
CA ALA A 50 -9.23 -13.71 7.25
C ALA A 50 -10.35 -12.67 7.43
N ALA A 51 -10.81 -12.04 6.35
CA ALA A 51 -11.90 -11.08 6.39
C ALA A 51 -13.29 -11.76 6.35
N LEU A 52 -13.40 -13.00 5.88
CA LEU A 52 -14.67 -13.73 5.77
C LEU A 52 -15.50 -13.76 7.07
N PRO A 53 -14.93 -14.03 8.27
CA PRO A 53 -15.70 -14.03 9.52
C PRO A 53 -16.39 -12.70 9.82
N THR A 54 -15.85 -11.57 9.35
CA THR A 54 -16.47 -10.24 9.55
C THR A 54 -17.75 -10.06 8.72
N GLN A 55 -17.86 -10.79 7.61
CA GLN A 55 -18.99 -10.72 6.69
C GLN A 55 -19.95 -11.90 6.85
N TYR A 56 -19.62 -12.87 7.71
CA TYR A 56 -20.43 -14.06 7.94
C TYR A 56 -21.69 -13.71 8.74
N ASP A 57 -22.86 -14.08 8.21
CA ASP A 57 -24.15 -13.94 8.88
C ASP A 57 -24.96 -15.24 8.73
N PRO A 58 -25.09 -16.06 9.80
CA PRO A 58 -25.74 -17.37 9.75
C PRO A 58 -27.24 -17.32 9.42
N ASN A 59 -27.90 -16.17 9.60
CA ASN A 59 -29.34 -16.03 9.36
C ASN A 59 -29.69 -15.60 7.93
N SER A 60 -28.69 -15.38 7.08
CA SER A 60 -28.87 -14.92 5.71
C SER A 60 -28.85 -16.07 4.69
N ARG A 61 -29.54 -15.90 3.54
CA ARG A 61 -29.66 -16.94 2.49
C ARG A 61 -28.32 -17.42 1.92
N PHE A 62 -27.27 -16.60 1.97
CA PHE A 62 -25.94 -16.90 1.42
C PHE A 62 -24.85 -16.91 2.49
N PHE A 63 -25.22 -16.99 3.78
CA PHE A 63 -24.28 -16.88 4.91
C PHE A 63 -23.43 -15.59 4.92
N LEU A 64 -23.86 -14.56 4.18
CA LEU A 64 -23.22 -13.27 4.04
C LEU A 64 -24.15 -12.15 4.51
N LYS A 65 -23.60 -11.26 5.33
CA LYS A 65 -24.27 -10.05 5.81
C LYS A 65 -24.75 -9.19 4.64
N LYS A 66 -25.90 -8.53 4.80
CA LYS A 66 -26.37 -7.51 3.87
C LYS A 66 -25.36 -6.36 3.80
N THR A 67 -24.87 -6.07 2.59
CA THR A 67 -23.86 -5.03 2.36
C THR A 67 -24.43 -3.62 2.55
N ALA A 68 -23.64 -2.73 3.16
CA ALA A 68 -23.98 -1.33 3.33
C ALA A 68 -24.01 -0.59 1.98
N ALA A 69 -23.02 -0.87 1.12
CA ALA A 69 -23.00 -0.37 -0.25
C ALA A 69 -23.52 -1.42 -1.26
N PRO A 70 -24.05 -1.00 -2.42
CA PRO A 70 -24.43 -1.93 -3.49
C PRO A 70 -23.23 -2.78 -3.95
N ILE A 71 -23.43 -4.07 -4.16
CA ILE A 71 -22.38 -5.02 -4.59
C ILE A 71 -21.62 -4.53 -5.85
N ARG A 72 -22.31 -3.84 -6.77
CA ARG A 72 -21.68 -3.25 -7.96
C ARG A 72 -20.55 -2.28 -7.61
N LYS A 73 -20.69 -1.53 -6.50
CA LYS A 73 -19.66 -0.61 -6.04
C LYS A 73 -18.41 -1.37 -5.61
N TRP A 74 -18.59 -2.44 -4.84
CA TRP A 74 -17.50 -3.31 -4.40
C TRP A 74 -16.85 -4.08 -5.54
N ALA A 75 -17.64 -4.56 -6.52
CA ALA A 75 -17.10 -5.22 -7.71
C ALA A 75 -16.21 -4.27 -8.55
N MET A 76 -16.63 -3.01 -8.74
CA MET A 76 -15.81 -2.03 -9.44
C MET A 76 -14.54 -1.66 -8.65
N SER A 77 -14.64 -1.54 -7.32
CA SER A 77 -13.48 -1.36 -6.42
C SER A 77 -12.49 -2.52 -6.57
N ALA A 78 -12.99 -3.77 -6.53
CA ALA A 78 -12.20 -4.98 -6.70
C ALA A 78 -11.50 -5.03 -8.07
N LEU A 79 -12.21 -4.71 -9.16
CA LEU A 79 -11.65 -4.71 -10.50
C LEU A 79 -10.49 -3.70 -10.62
N MET A 80 -10.70 -2.46 -10.16
CA MET A 80 -9.64 -1.46 -10.15
C MET A 80 -8.48 -1.88 -9.25
N PHE A 81 -8.75 -2.46 -8.09
CA PHE A 81 -7.72 -2.93 -7.16
C PHE A 81 -6.88 -4.05 -7.77
N PHE A 82 -7.51 -5.05 -8.39
CA PHE A 82 -6.80 -6.12 -9.11
C PHE A 82 -5.96 -5.56 -10.26
N ALA A 83 -6.54 -4.70 -11.10
CA ALA A 83 -5.84 -4.08 -12.22
C ALA A 83 -4.64 -3.25 -11.76
N VAL A 84 -4.78 -2.45 -10.70
CA VAL A 84 -3.67 -1.69 -10.11
C VAL A 84 -2.57 -2.63 -9.62
N ASN A 85 -2.90 -3.72 -8.92
CA ASN A 85 -1.89 -4.67 -8.46
C ASN A 85 -1.18 -5.36 -9.64
N MET A 86 -1.91 -5.78 -10.67
CA MET A 86 -1.32 -6.39 -11.86
C MET A 86 -0.43 -5.44 -12.65
N LEU A 87 -0.88 -4.21 -12.93
CA LEU A 87 -0.08 -3.23 -13.69
C LEU A 87 1.20 -2.86 -12.94
N ASN A 88 1.14 -2.66 -11.62
CA ASN A 88 2.34 -2.35 -10.83
C ASN A 88 3.33 -3.52 -10.79
N ASN A 89 2.85 -4.77 -10.75
CA ASN A 89 3.72 -5.95 -10.76
C ASN A 89 4.31 -6.20 -12.15
N TRP A 90 3.50 -6.02 -13.20
CA TRP A 90 3.92 -6.24 -14.58
C TRP A 90 4.94 -5.21 -15.06
N ALA A 91 4.91 -3.98 -14.51
CA ALA A 91 5.89 -2.94 -14.82
C ALA A 91 7.36 -3.39 -14.65
N PHE A 92 7.65 -4.30 -13.71
CA PHE A 92 9.01 -4.82 -13.51
C PHE A 92 9.52 -5.67 -14.67
N ALA A 93 8.63 -6.25 -15.49
CA ALA A 93 9.01 -7.00 -16.68
C ALA A 93 9.58 -6.11 -17.80
N PHE A 94 9.41 -4.80 -17.70
CA PHE A 94 9.89 -3.80 -18.67
C PHE A 94 11.20 -3.12 -18.25
N ASN A 95 12.05 -3.84 -17.50
CA ASN A 95 13.33 -3.34 -16.97
C ASN A 95 13.21 -2.06 -16.12
N ILE A 96 12.04 -1.82 -15.52
CA ILE A 96 11.86 -0.72 -14.59
C ILE A 96 12.53 -1.09 -13.26
N SER A 97 13.57 -0.35 -12.90
CA SER A 97 14.24 -0.52 -11.60
C SER A 97 13.33 -0.07 -10.44
N VAL A 98 13.55 -0.65 -9.27
CA VAL A 98 12.80 -0.31 -8.05
C VAL A 98 12.84 1.21 -7.72
N PRO A 99 13.99 1.91 -7.81
CA PRO A 99 14.02 3.37 -7.61
C PRO A 99 13.17 4.15 -8.62
N VAL A 100 13.18 3.78 -9.91
CA VAL A 100 12.37 4.43 -10.95
C VAL A 100 10.88 4.21 -10.68
N HIS A 101 10.48 2.99 -10.30
CA HIS A 101 9.12 2.70 -9.89
C HIS A 101 8.72 3.59 -8.68
N ILE A 102 9.57 3.67 -7.65
CA ILE A 102 9.31 4.51 -6.46
C ILE A 102 9.08 5.98 -6.85
N ILE A 103 9.93 6.52 -7.73
CA ILE A 103 9.80 7.89 -8.26
C ILE A 103 8.45 8.08 -8.95
N LEU A 104 8.10 7.23 -9.90
CA LEU A 104 6.86 7.35 -10.68
C LEU A 104 5.62 7.20 -9.80
N ARG A 105 5.64 6.28 -8.84
CA ARG A 105 4.54 6.06 -7.90
C ARG A 105 4.40 7.18 -6.86
N SER A 106 5.43 7.97 -6.63
CA SER A 106 5.37 9.14 -5.74
C SER A 106 4.44 10.24 -6.27
N PHE A 107 4.29 10.34 -7.59
CA PHE A 107 3.32 11.22 -8.24
C PHE A 107 1.86 10.84 -7.97
N GLY A 108 1.60 9.65 -7.40
CA GLY A 108 0.26 9.19 -7.03
C GLY A 108 -0.49 10.17 -6.11
N SER A 109 0.21 10.90 -5.23
CA SER A 109 -0.42 11.92 -4.38
C SER A 109 -0.88 13.15 -5.18
N VAL A 110 -0.09 13.55 -6.19
CA VAL A 110 -0.43 14.64 -7.10
C VAL A 110 -1.63 14.25 -7.95
N THR A 111 -1.60 13.06 -8.57
CA THR A 111 -2.71 12.58 -9.41
C THR A 111 -3.98 12.37 -8.59
N THR A 112 -3.89 11.89 -7.34
CA THR A 112 -5.06 11.76 -6.46
C THR A 112 -5.64 13.11 -6.04
N MET A 113 -4.79 14.11 -5.79
CA MET A 113 -5.24 15.47 -5.53
C MET A 113 -5.91 16.08 -6.78
N GLY A 114 -5.34 15.87 -7.96
CA GLY A 114 -5.94 16.27 -9.24
C GLY A 114 -7.29 15.60 -9.50
N ALA A 115 -7.39 14.28 -9.33
CA ALA A 115 -8.64 13.53 -9.46
C ALA A 115 -9.71 14.02 -8.47
N GLY A 116 -9.31 14.31 -7.23
CA GLY A 116 -10.20 14.91 -6.24
C GLY A 116 -10.67 16.30 -6.63
N TRP A 117 -9.80 17.13 -7.22
CA TRP A 117 -10.14 18.47 -7.71
C TRP A 117 -11.15 18.41 -8.86
N VAL A 118 -10.96 17.50 -9.82
CA VAL A 118 -11.92 17.24 -10.90
C VAL A 118 -13.28 16.79 -10.36
N ARG A 119 -13.30 16.04 -9.24
CA ARG A 119 -14.53 15.67 -8.51
C ARG A 119 -15.07 16.77 -7.58
N GLY A 120 -14.60 18.02 -7.74
CA GLY A 120 -15.10 19.18 -7.00
C GLY A 120 -14.52 19.40 -5.60
N LYS A 121 -13.52 18.61 -5.17
CA LYS A 121 -12.84 18.85 -3.89
C LYS A 121 -11.95 20.09 -3.98
N ARG A 122 -11.91 20.86 -2.90
CA ARG A 122 -11.06 22.05 -2.78
C ARG A 122 -9.93 21.79 -1.81
N TYR A 123 -8.71 22.15 -2.20
CA TYR A 123 -7.50 22.00 -1.42
C TYR A 123 -6.94 23.37 -1.06
N SER A 124 -6.36 23.49 0.15
CA SER A 124 -5.68 24.72 0.55
C SER A 124 -4.32 24.84 -0.15
N ARG A 125 -3.80 26.07 -0.28
CA ARG A 125 -2.46 26.31 -0.84
C ARG A 125 -1.37 25.53 -0.08
N ILE A 126 -1.52 25.40 1.24
CA ILE A 126 -0.58 24.64 2.08
C ILE A 126 -0.66 23.15 1.74
N GLN A 127 -1.87 22.58 1.57
CA GLN A 127 -2.01 21.19 1.15
C GLN A 127 -1.34 20.90 -0.19
N VAL A 128 -1.50 21.80 -1.17
CA VAL A 128 -0.86 21.68 -2.49
C VAL A 128 0.66 21.75 -2.38
N ILE A 129 1.19 22.75 -1.67
CA ILE A 129 2.64 22.90 -1.44
C ILE A 129 3.21 21.67 -0.73
N SER A 130 2.52 21.15 0.30
CA SER A 130 2.93 19.92 0.98
C SER A 130 3.03 18.72 0.04
N VAL A 131 2.06 18.54 -0.87
CA VAL A 131 2.11 17.41 -1.82
C VAL A 131 3.26 17.58 -2.81
N LEU A 132 3.50 18.79 -3.32
CA LEU A 132 4.63 19.05 -4.21
C LEU A 132 5.98 18.82 -3.53
N LEU A 133 6.15 19.30 -2.29
CA LEU A 133 7.35 19.07 -1.49
C LEU A 133 7.54 17.58 -1.18
N LEU A 134 6.46 16.85 -0.89
CA LEU A 134 6.51 15.42 -0.66
C LEU A 134 7.00 14.67 -1.91
N THR A 135 6.45 14.99 -3.08
CA THR A 135 6.90 14.40 -4.35
C THR A 135 8.37 14.72 -4.60
N PHE A 136 8.78 15.98 -4.43
CA PHE A 136 10.18 16.38 -4.57
C PHE A 136 11.12 15.62 -3.63
N GLY A 137 10.76 15.49 -2.34
CA GLY A 137 11.58 14.78 -1.35
C GLY A 137 11.73 13.28 -1.65
N VAL A 138 10.68 12.62 -2.14
CA VAL A 138 10.75 11.21 -2.56
C VAL A 138 11.66 11.06 -3.79
N ILE A 139 11.53 11.95 -4.78
CA ILE A 139 12.40 11.95 -5.97
C ILE A 139 13.86 12.12 -5.56
N LEU A 140 14.14 13.11 -4.70
CA LEU A 140 15.49 13.38 -4.20
C LEU A 140 16.09 12.17 -3.48
N SER A 141 15.31 11.51 -2.62
CA SER A 141 15.76 10.33 -1.88
C SER A 141 16.03 9.13 -2.78
N ALA A 142 15.15 8.88 -3.76
CA ALA A 142 15.29 7.77 -4.69
C ALA A 142 16.46 7.98 -5.67
N TRP A 143 16.66 9.22 -6.14
CA TRP A 143 17.83 9.57 -6.94
C TRP A 143 19.12 9.37 -6.13
N ALA A 144 19.14 9.86 -4.89
CA ALA A 144 20.30 9.72 -4.00
C ALA A 144 20.69 8.25 -3.73
N ASP A 145 19.72 7.34 -3.67
CA ASP A 145 19.95 5.89 -3.57
C ASP A 145 20.52 5.29 -4.86
N ALA A 146 19.99 5.69 -6.02
CA ALA A 146 20.50 5.21 -7.29
C ALA A 146 21.98 5.59 -7.47
N LEU A 147 22.33 6.83 -7.12
CA LEU A 147 23.71 7.33 -7.14
C LEU A 147 24.63 6.57 -6.17
N SER A 148 24.18 6.31 -4.94
CA SER A 148 25.02 5.64 -3.94
C SER A 148 25.34 4.18 -4.30
N LYS A 149 24.49 3.55 -5.12
CA LYS A 149 24.67 2.19 -5.64
C LYS A 149 25.44 2.14 -6.95
N GLY A 150 25.98 3.26 -7.44
CA GLY A 150 26.73 3.33 -8.70
C GLY A 150 25.86 3.17 -9.95
N ASN A 151 24.53 3.11 -9.80
CA ASN A 151 23.61 3.17 -10.93
C ASN A 151 23.50 4.63 -11.37
N ARG A 152 24.35 5.03 -12.33
CA ARG A 152 24.22 6.33 -12.98
C ARG A 152 22.85 6.35 -13.68
N MET A 153 21.88 7.08 -13.13
CA MET A 153 20.71 7.52 -13.89
C MET A 153 21.15 8.62 -14.87
N ASP A 154 22.14 8.34 -15.70
CA ASP A 154 22.59 9.29 -16.72
C ASP A 154 21.49 9.35 -17.76
N THR A 155 20.85 10.51 -17.84
CA THR A 155 19.87 10.85 -18.88
C THR A 155 20.48 10.76 -20.28
N ALA A 156 21.81 10.67 -20.38
CA ALA A 156 22.57 10.43 -21.60
C ALA A 156 22.66 8.95 -22.03
N ASP A 157 22.47 7.99 -21.11
CA ASP A 157 22.45 6.54 -21.40
C ASP A 157 21.03 5.94 -21.30
N ILE A 158 20.02 6.74 -20.95
CA ILE A 158 18.63 6.39 -21.24
C ILE A 158 18.47 6.50 -22.75
N LYS A 159 18.72 5.40 -23.47
CA LYS A 159 18.12 5.21 -24.79
C LYS A 159 16.61 5.16 -24.57
N VAL A 160 15.97 6.34 -24.57
CA VAL A 160 14.51 6.50 -24.63
C VAL A 160 13.92 5.79 -25.86
N THR A 161 14.79 5.30 -26.75
CA THR A 161 14.49 4.51 -27.94
C THR A 161 14.20 3.01 -27.68
N ASP A 162 14.43 2.46 -26.48
CA ASP A 162 13.99 1.10 -26.16
C ASP A 162 12.48 1.10 -25.88
N THR A 163 11.70 0.67 -26.88
CA THR A 163 10.23 0.62 -26.84
C THR A 163 9.70 -0.10 -25.59
N SER A 164 10.45 -1.06 -25.05
CA SER A 164 10.12 -1.77 -23.81
C SER A 164 10.12 -0.85 -22.58
N PHE A 165 11.10 0.05 -22.44
CA PHE A 165 11.18 0.96 -21.28
C PHE A 165 10.06 1.99 -21.30
N GLU A 166 9.77 2.57 -22.49
CA GLU A 166 8.65 3.51 -22.67
C GLU A 166 7.30 2.86 -22.30
N MET A 167 7.07 1.62 -22.73
CA MET A 167 5.87 0.86 -22.36
C MET A 167 5.78 0.63 -20.85
N GLY A 168 6.90 0.34 -20.17
CA GLY A 168 6.95 0.24 -18.71
C GLY A 168 6.56 1.54 -18.00
N LEU A 169 7.02 2.70 -18.50
CA LEU A 169 6.62 4.01 -17.98
C LEU A 169 5.13 4.28 -18.19
N LEU A 170 4.61 3.96 -19.37
CA LEU A 170 3.19 4.13 -19.71
C LEU A 170 2.30 3.27 -18.79
N ILE A 171 2.66 2.00 -18.58
CA ILE A 171 1.95 1.09 -17.66
C ILE A 171 1.91 1.67 -16.25
N LEU A 172 3.03 2.19 -15.74
CA LEU A 172 3.08 2.80 -14.42
C LEU A 172 2.25 4.06 -14.32
N LEU A 173 2.25 4.92 -15.36
CA LEU A 173 1.40 6.10 -15.42
C LEU A 173 -0.09 5.71 -15.35
N VAL A 174 -0.51 4.75 -16.17
CA VAL A 174 -1.88 4.21 -16.16
C VAL A 174 -2.21 3.63 -14.78
N ALA A 175 -1.30 2.87 -14.18
CA ALA A 175 -1.49 2.32 -12.84
C ALA A 175 -1.66 3.41 -11.77
N GLN A 176 -0.93 4.54 -11.86
CA GLN A 176 -1.09 5.65 -10.91
C GLN A 176 -2.39 6.41 -11.09
N ILE A 177 -2.81 6.64 -12.33
CA ILE A 177 -4.10 7.28 -12.62
C ILE A 177 -5.24 6.39 -12.11
N LEU A 178 -5.19 5.09 -12.40
CA LEU A 178 -6.18 4.12 -11.93
C LEU A 178 -6.19 4.03 -10.39
N SER A 179 -5.02 4.05 -9.74
CA SER A 179 -4.90 4.08 -8.28
C SER A 179 -5.55 5.32 -7.68
N ALA A 180 -5.37 6.49 -8.31
CA ALA A 180 -5.98 7.75 -7.88
C ALA A 180 -7.50 7.70 -7.98
N PHE A 181 -8.03 7.23 -9.11
CA PHE A 181 -9.47 7.04 -9.29
C PHE A 181 -10.06 6.05 -8.31
N MET A 182 -9.42 4.90 -8.12
CA MET A 182 -9.83 3.89 -7.13
C MET A 182 -9.88 4.48 -5.71
N GLY A 183 -8.86 5.23 -5.30
CA GLY A 183 -8.82 5.85 -3.97
C GLY A 183 -9.95 6.85 -3.76
N ILE A 184 -10.23 7.71 -4.75
CA ILE A 184 -11.34 8.67 -4.69
C ILE A 184 -12.69 7.95 -4.68
N TYR A 185 -12.85 6.91 -5.50
CA TYR A 185 -14.06 6.11 -5.61
C TYR A 185 -14.40 5.39 -4.30
N VAL A 186 -13.41 4.76 -3.66
CA VAL A 186 -13.58 4.12 -2.34
C VAL A 186 -13.94 5.17 -1.28
N GLN A 187 -13.28 6.33 -1.29
CA GLN A 187 -13.59 7.42 -0.37
C GLN A 187 -15.04 7.92 -0.55
N GLU A 188 -15.51 8.11 -1.78
CA GLU A 188 -16.89 8.51 -2.06
C GLU A 188 -17.88 7.45 -1.58
N THR A 189 -17.58 6.17 -1.81
CA THR A 189 -18.41 5.05 -1.35
C THR A 189 -18.53 5.05 0.18
N PHE A 190 -17.43 5.28 0.91
CA PHE A 190 -17.49 5.39 2.37
C PHE A 190 -18.25 6.61 2.88
N ASN A 191 -18.21 7.72 2.15
CA ASN A 191 -18.97 8.92 2.51
C ASN A 191 -20.48 8.74 2.26
N GLU A 192 -20.86 8.01 1.22
CA GLU A 192 -22.25 7.80 0.82
C GLU A 192 -22.94 6.66 1.61
N TYR A 193 -22.25 5.53 1.77
CA TYR A 193 -22.83 4.30 2.36
C TYR A 193 -22.31 3.99 3.77
N GLY A 194 -21.44 4.83 4.32
CA GLY A 194 -20.82 4.64 5.63
C GLY A 194 -19.48 3.90 5.58
N LYS A 195 -18.80 3.88 6.73
CA LYS A 195 -17.41 3.41 6.89
C LYS A 195 -17.27 1.88 6.90
N ALA A 196 -17.85 1.18 5.93
CA ALA A 196 -17.79 -0.27 5.79
C ALA A 196 -16.42 -0.74 5.25
N TRP A 197 -15.36 -0.48 6.02
CA TRP A 197 -13.97 -0.76 5.63
C TRP A 197 -13.66 -2.27 5.57
N ASP A 198 -14.33 -3.05 6.40
CA ASP A 198 -14.33 -4.51 6.46
C ASP A 198 -15.01 -5.11 5.22
N GLU A 199 -16.12 -4.54 4.76
CA GLU A 199 -16.74 -4.91 3.48
C GLU A 199 -15.78 -4.66 2.32
N ASN A 200 -15.18 -3.46 2.23
CA ASN A 200 -14.22 -3.17 1.16
C ASN A 200 -13.01 -4.11 1.23
N LEU A 201 -12.50 -4.40 2.44
CA LEU A 201 -11.39 -5.33 2.64
C LEU A 201 -11.75 -6.73 2.13
N PHE A 202 -12.92 -7.27 2.49
CA PHE A 202 -13.34 -8.60 2.04
C PHE A 202 -13.61 -8.63 0.54
N TYR A 203 -14.51 -7.79 0.04
CA TYR A 203 -14.99 -7.87 -1.34
C TYR A 203 -13.93 -7.48 -2.38
N SER A 204 -13.01 -6.56 -2.06
CA SER A 204 -11.92 -6.21 -2.98
C SER A 204 -10.97 -7.39 -3.23
N HIS A 205 -10.77 -8.28 -2.25
CA HIS A 205 -9.93 -9.46 -2.41
C HIS A 205 -10.75 -10.64 -2.94
N PHE A 206 -11.93 -10.91 -2.37
CA PHE A 206 -12.79 -12.03 -2.76
C PHE A 206 -13.21 -11.97 -4.23
N PHE A 207 -13.71 -10.81 -4.71
CA PHE A 207 -14.11 -10.67 -6.12
C PHE A 207 -12.94 -10.62 -7.09
N SER A 208 -11.72 -10.41 -6.60
CA SER A 208 -10.51 -10.45 -7.42
C SER A 208 -9.98 -11.88 -7.62
N LEU A 209 -10.34 -12.84 -6.76
CA LEU A 209 -9.86 -14.23 -6.87
C LEU A 209 -10.21 -14.88 -8.22
N PRO A 210 -11.45 -14.76 -8.76
CA PRO A 210 -11.77 -15.32 -10.07
C PRO A 210 -10.93 -14.72 -11.21
N LEU A 211 -10.43 -13.49 -11.06
CA LEU A 211 -9.61 -12.83 -12.08
C LEU A 211 -8.20 -13.45 -12.20
N PHE A 212 -7.79 -14.29 -11.24
CA PHE A 212 -6.54 -15.06 -11.34
C PHE A 212 -6.69 -16.37 -12.12
N ILE A 213 -7.90 -16.83 -12.43
CA ILE A 213 -8.14 -18.10 -13.15
C ILE A 213 -7.41 -18.15 -14.50
N PRO A 214 -7.43 -17.09 -15.34
CA PRO A 214 -6.68 -17.09 -16.60
C PRO A 214 -5.16 -17.23 -16.44
N LEU A 215 -4.64 -16.92 -15.25
CA LEU A 215 -3.21 -16.95 -14.93
C LEU A 215 -2.77 -18.26 -14.23
N GLN A 216 -3.67 -19.24 -14.14
CA GLN A 216 -3.45 -20.48 -13.38
C GLN A 216 -2.22 -21.27 -13.83
N SER A 217 -1.89 -21.27 -15.13
CA SER A 217 -0.73 -22.00 -15.66
C SER A 217 0.58 -21.45 -15.06
N SER A 218 0.75 -20.13 -15.09
CA SER A 218 1.89 -19.45 -14.48
C SER A 218 1.95 -19.66 -12.96
N LEU A 219 0.79 -19.60 -12.29
CA LEU A 219 0.67 -19.83 -10.85
C LEU A 219 1.13 -21.23 -10.43
N MET A 220 0.72 -22.27 -11.17
CA MET A 220 1.10 -23.65 -10.86
C MET A 220 2.59 -23.89 -11.06
N THR A 221 3.18 -23.35 -12.12
CA THR A 221 4.63 -23.42 -12.34
C THR A 221 5.41 -22.73 -11.23
N GLN A 222 4.99 -21.52 -10.83
CA GLN A 222 5.60 -20.79 -9.72
C GLN A 222 5.48 -21.56 -8.40
N TYR A 223 4.32 -22.17 -8.14
CA TYR A 223 4.08 -22.95 -6.93
C TYR A 223 4.95 -24.22 -6.88
N ALA A 224 5.04 -24.97 -7.98
CA ALA A 224 5.89 -26.15 -8.06
C ALA A 224 7.37 -25.81 -7.81
N THR A 225 7.84 -24.70 -8.40
CA THR A 225 9.20 -24.20 -8.21
C THR A 225 9.45 -23.84 -6.73
N LEU A 226 8.57 -23.04 -6.10
CA LEU A 226 8.70 -22.71 -4.68
C LEU A 226 8.60 -23.93 -3.76
N GLY A 227 7.74 -24.89 -4.10
CA GLY A 227 7.49 -26.11 -3.33
C GLY A 227 8.69 -27.05 -3.26
N SER A 228 9.56 -27.01 -4.27
CA SER A 228 10.81 -27.78 -4.30
C SER A 228 11.93 -27.20 -3.40
N SER A 229 11.68 -26.07 -2.71
CA SER A 229 12.69 -25.45 -1.86
C SER A 229 13.03 -26.30 -0.63
N ALA A 230 14.30 -26.24 -0.21
CA ALA A 230 14.78 -26.97 0.96
C ALA A 230 13.93 -26.63 2.22
N PRO A 231 13.67 -27.62 3.09
CA PRO A 231 12.93 -27.42 4.33
C PRO A 231 13.58 -26.37 5.24
N MET A 232 12.77 -25.77 6.12
CA MET A 232 13.29 -24.80 7.09
C MET A 232 14.22 -25.47 8.11
N ALA A 233 15.45 -24.96 8.22
CA ALA A 233 16.33 -25.25 9.35
C ALA A 233 15.90 -24.39 10.55
N ILE A 234 15.38 -25.01 11.60
CA ILE A 234 14.99 -24.32 12.84
C ILE A 234 16.23 -24.18 13.72
N PRO A 235 16.63 -22.95 14.11
CA PRO A 235 17.71 -22.76 15.08
C PRO A 235 17.40 -23.48 16.40
N PRO A 236 18.36 -24.19 17.03
CA PRO A 236 18.13 -24.97 18.25
C PRO A 236 17.54 -24.16 19.41
N SER A 237 17.87 -22.86 19.47
CA SER A 237 17.38 -21.92 20.48
C SER A 237 15.87 -21.64 20.40
N ILE A 238 15.30 -21.63 19.19
CA ILE A 238 13.87 -21.38 18.95
C ILE A 238 13.08 -22.69 19.04
N ALA A 239 13.72 -23.82 18.70
CA ALA A 239 13.11 -25.14 18.84
C ALA A 239 12.70 -25.46 20.28
N LEU A 240 13.47 -25.00 21.28
CA LEU A 240 13.19 -25.24 22.70
C LEU A 240 11.97 -24.47 23.26
N THR A 241 11.58 -23.38 22.61
CA THR A 241 10.47 -22.50 23.07
C THR A 241 9.17 -22.76 22.32
N MET A 242 9.20 -23.61 21.28
CA MET A 242 8.06 -23.85 20.40
C MET A 242 7.30 -25.14 20.78
N PRO A 243 5.95 -25.15 20.64
CA PRO A 243 5.16 -26.37 20.81
C PRO A 243 5.59 -27.46 19.82
N PHE A 244 5.69 -28.71 20.28
CA PHE A 244 6.16 -29.86 19.48
C PHE A 244 5.39 -30.04 18.15
N PHE A 245 4.09 -29.75 18.14
CA PHE A 245 3.28 -29.79 16.92
C PHE A 245 3.71 -28.76 15.88
N LEU A 246 4.00 -27.52 16.29
CA LEU A 246 4.51 -26.49 15.39
C LEU A 246 5.91 -26.86 14.87
N GLN A 247 6.76 -27.44 15.72
CA GLN A 247 8.09 -27.87 15.31
C GLN A 247 8.02 -28.91 14.19
N LYS A 248 7.14 -29.91 14.32
CA LYS A 248 6.95 -30.96 13.29
C LYS A 248 6.44 -30.38 11.97
N ILE A 249 5.51 -29.42 12.01
CA ILE A 249 5.01 -28.75 10.80
C ILE A 249 6.10 -27.92 10.13
N LEU A 250 6.84 -27.11 10.90
CA LEU A 250 7.89 -26.23 10.36
C LEU A 250 9.05 -27.02 9.72
N LEU A 251 9.40 -28.19 10.27
CA LEU A 251 10.46 -29.05 9.72
C LEU A 251 10.11 -29.67 8.37
N HIS A 252 8.81 -29.87 8.08
CA HIS A 252 8.35 -30.40 6.79
C HIS A 252 7.94 -29.30 5.79
N LEU A 253 7.89 -28.04 6.23
CA LEU A 253 7.48 -26.93 5.38
C LEU A 253 8.69 -26.34 4.62
N PRO A 254 8.63 -26.22 3.28
CA PRO A 254 9.66 -25.54 2.50
C PRO A 254 9.84 -24.09 2.98
N ARG A 255 11.09 -23.62 3.10
CA ARG A 255 11.38 -22.26 3.59
C ARG A 255 10.67 -21.18 2.77
N SER A 256 10.58 -21.34 1.45
CA SER A 256 9.90 -20.36 0.58
C SER A 256 8.39 -20.31 0.83
N VAL A 257 7.76 -21.45 1.14
CA VAL A 257 6.32 -21.52 1.45
C VAL A 257 6.02 -20.84 2.79
N PHE A 258 6.90 -21.01 3.79
CA PHE A 258 6.79 -20.25 5.04
C PHE A 258 6.90 -18.73 4.81
N MET A 259 7.91 -18.30 4.05
CA MET A 259 8.09 -16.88 3.73
C MET A 259 6.90 -16.31 2.95
N LEU A 260 6.32 -17.09 2.03
CA LEU A 260 5.11 -16.76 1.30
C LEU A 260 3.92 -16.52 2.25
N PHE A 261 3.74 -17.40 3.24
CA PHE A 261 2.70 -17.24 4.26
C PHE A 261 2.94 -16.02 5.16
N LEU A 262 4.19 -15.81 5.61
CA LEU A 262 4.57 -14.65 6.40
C LEU A 262 4.35 -13.34 5.62
N ASN A 263 4.68 -13.33 4.33
CA ASN A 263 4.42 -12.21 3.44
C ASN A 263 2.91 -11.92 3.35
N ALA A 264 2.08 -12.94 3.21
CA ALA A 264 0.64 -12.77 3.14
C ALA A 264 0.00 -12.28 4.46
N ILE A 265 0.47 -12.77 5.63
CA ILE A 265 0.02 -12.25 6.94
C ILE A 265 0.41 -10.78 7.12
N THR A 266 1.66 -10.45 6.83
CA THR A 266 2.14 -9.06 6.96
C THR A 266 1.40 -8.13 6.00
N GLN A 267 1.04 -8.63 4.81
CA GLN A 267 0.15 -7.92 3.89
C GLN A 267 -1.26 -7.73 4.45
N LEU A 268 -1.85 -8.75 5.08
CA LEU A 268 -3.16 -8.64 5.73
C LEU A 268 -3.16 -7.51 6.78
N LEU A 269 -2.14 -7.43 7.63
CA LEU A 269 -2.00 -6.35 8.62
C LEU A 269 -1.89 -4.99 7.91
N CYS A 270 -1.02 -4.91 6.90
CA CYS A 270 -0.81 -3.72 6.08
C CYS A 270 -2.11 -3.20 5.47
N ILE A 271 -2.82 -4.06 4.71
CA ILE A 271 -4.01 -3.68 3.94
C ILE A 271 -5.23 -3.41 4.83
N SER A 272 -5.31 -4.09 5.98
CA SER A 272 -6.32 -3.77 7.02
C SER A 272 -6.11 -2.35 7.54
N GLY A 273 -4.86 -1.97 7.86
CA GLY A 273 -4.51 -0.61 8.26
C GLY A 273 -4.84 0.42 7.18
N VAL A 274 -4.58 0.12 5.91
CA VAL A 274 -4.89 1.01 4.78
C VAL A 274 -6.39 1.19 4.58
N ASN A 275 -7.19 0.13 4.66
CA ASN A 275 -8.65 0.22 4.55
C ASN A 275 -9.24 1.03 5.71
N LEU A 276 -8.76 0.79 6.94
CA LEU A 276 -9.18 1.54 8.11
C LEU A 276 -8.77 3.03 8.03
N LEU A 277 -7.58 3.33 7.48
CA LEU A 277 -7.16 4.71 7.21
C LEU A 277 -8.06 5.37 6.16
N SER A 278 -8.37 4.66 5.08
CA SER A 278 -9.20 5.15 3.97
C SER A 278 -10.62 5.49 4.43
N ALA A 279 -11.19 4.69 5.33
CA ALA A 279 -12.52 4.96 5.90
C ALA A 279 -12.55 6.18 6.85
N ASN A 280 -11.40 6.64 7.34
CA ASN A 280 -11.33 7.73 8.31
C ASN A 280 -10.67 9.00 7.76
N THR A 281 -10.10 8.97 6.56
CA THR A 281 -9.35 10.09 5.99
C THR A 281 -9.62 10.27 4.50
N SER A 282 -9.04 11.30 3.90
CA SER A 282 -9.16 11.52 2.45
C SER A 282 -8.25 10.58 1.66
N ALA A 283 -8.60 10.26 0.41
CA ALA A 283 -7.76 9.49 -0.48
C ALA A 283 -6.34 10.10 -0.62
N VAL A 284 -6.25 11.44 -0.66
CA VAL A 284 -4.97 12.15 -0.69
C VAL A 284 -4.16 11.86 0.58
N THR A 285 -4.78 11.92 1.76
CA THR A 285 -4.13 11.57 3.03
C THR A 285 -3.61 10.13 3.01
N VAL A 286 -4.41 9.19 2.50
CA VAL A 286 -3.99 7.78 2.34
C VAL A 286 -2.73 7.69 1.47
N THR A 287 -2.71 8.34 0.30
CA THR A 287 -1.52 8.31 -0.57
C THR A 287 -0.27 8.91 0.08
N ILE A 288 -0.43 10.00 0.85
CA ILE A 288 0.67 10.64 1.58
C ILE A 288 1.24 9.67 2.62
N VAL A 289 0.40 9.07 3.46
CA VAL A 289 0.84 8.10 4.47
C VAL A 289 1.51 6.89 3.82
N LEU A 290 0.97 6.41 2.70
CA LEU A 290 1.56 5.31 1.93
C LEU A 290 2.91 5.67 1.32
N ASN A 291 3.14 6.93 0.92
CA ASN A 291 4.44 7.38 0.42
C ASN A 291 5.46 7.52 1.55
N ILE A 292 5.07 8.09 2.69
CA ILE A 292 5.93 8.16 3.89
C ILE A 292 6.33 6.74 4.33
N ARG A 293 5.39 5.80 4.33
CA ARG A 293 5.64 4.39 4.62
C ARG A 293 6.72 3.78 3.73
N LYS A 294 6.65 3.97 2.41
CA LYS A 294 7.67 3.44 1.48
C LYS A 294 9.06 3.99 1.82
N LEU A 295 9.14 5.29 2.11
CA LEU A 295 10.40 5.92 2.50
C LEU A 295 10.92 5.31 3.81
N VAL A 296 10.07 5.10 4.81
CA VAL A 296 10.46 4.42 6.06
C VAL A 296 10.95 3.01 5.80
N SER A 297 10.23 2.21 4.99
CA SER A 297 10.69 0.86 4.62
C SER A 297 12.05 0.89 3.94
N PHE A 298 12.28 1.87 3.06
CA PHE A 298 13.53 2.06 2.36
C PHE A 298 14.69 2.48 3.31
N MET A 299 14.45 3.41 4.23
CA MET A 299 15.45 3.80 5.24
C MET A 299 15.79 2.64 6.19
N LEU A 300 14.79 1.87 6.61
CA LEU A 300 14.99 0.67 7.43
C LEU A 300 15.84 -0.38 6.69
N SER A 301 15.59 -0.57 5.40
CA SER A 301 16.39 -1.46 4.55
C SER A 301 17.86 -1.01 4.53
N ILE A 302 18.14 0.27 4.30
CA ILE A 302 19.52 0.79 4.32
C ILE A 302 20.20 0.59 5.67
N TRP A 303 19.49 0.89 6.76
CA TRP A 303 20.02 0.72 8.11
C TRP A 303 20.31 -0.76 8.43
N LEU A 304 19.41 -1.67 8.07
CA LEU A 304 19.54 -3.10 8.35
C LEU A 304 20.60 -3.79 7.47
N PHE A 305 20.77 -3.34 6.22
CA PHE A 305 21.78 -3.86 5.29
C PHE A 305 23.14 -3.14 5.39
N GLY A 306 23.30 -2.18 6.31
CA GLY A 306 24.56 -1.49 6.55
C GLY A 306 25.03 -0.57 5.41
N ASN A 307 24.11 -0.15 4.53
CA ASN A 307 24.43 0.76 3.43
C ASN A 307 24.63 2.20 3.96
N LYS A 308 25.56 2.96 3.36
CA LYS A 308 25.81 4.35 3.77
C LYS A 308 24.69 5.27 3.28
N MET A 309 24.04 5.97 4.21
CA MET A 309 23.09 7.03 3.87
C MET A 309 23.83 8.27 3.37
N SER A 310 23.60 8.66 2.11
CA SER A 310 24.15 9.92 1.59
C SER A 310 23.44 11.12 2.22
N GLY A 311 24.13 12.25 2.36
CA GLY A 311 23.53 13.48 2.91
C GLY A 311 22.32 13.96 2.08
N LEU A 312 22.34 13.73 0.77
CA LEU A 312 21.24 14.05 -0.14
C LEU A 312 19.98 13.24 0.17
N MET A 313 20.15 11.95 0.50
CA MET A 313 19.04 11.09 0.89
C MET A 313 18.44 11.48 2.24
N MET A 314 19.27 11.92 3.19
CA MET A 314 18.81 12.43 4.48
C MET A 314 18.02 13.74 4.31
N LEU A 315 18.47 14.63 3.43
CA LEU A 315 17.73 15.85 3.07
C LEU A 315 16.36 15.50 2.45
N GLY A 316 16.33 14.57 1.48
CA GLY A 316 15.09 14.10 0.87
C GLY A 316 14.12 13.53 1.90
N ALA A 317 14.62 12.71 2.83
CA ALA A 317 13.82 12.17 3.91
C ALA A 317 13.23 13.25 4.82
N PHE A 318 14.05 14.23 5.23
CA PHE A 318 13.60 15.37 6.04
C PHE A 318 12.46 16.15 5.36
N VAL A 319 12.59 16.40 4.05
CA VAL A 319 11.54 17.07 3.25
C VAL A 319 10.25 16.24 3.22
N VAL A 320 10.32 14.92 3.07
CA VAL A 320 9.13 14.04 3.07
C VAL A 320 8.42 14.02 4.42
N PHE A 321 9.14 13.87 5.53
CA PHE A 321 8.52 13.89 6.86
C PHE A 321 7.96 15.28 7.19
N GLY A 322 8.70 16.34 6.88
CA GLY A 322 8.26 17.72 7.10
C GLY A 322 7.01 18.08 6.29
N SER A 323 6.96 17.69 5.01
CA SER A 323 5.80 17.92 4.14
C SER A 323 4.57 17.12 4.58
N GLY A 324 4.74 15.86 5.00
CA GLY A 324 3.69 15.03 5.58
C GLY A 324 3.11 15.64 6.86
N ALA A 325 3.97 16.11 7.77
CA ALA A 325 3.57 16.80 8.99
C ALA A 325 2.82 18.12 8.68
N LEU A 326 3.32 18.90 7.71
CA LEU A 326 2.68 20.14 7.27
C LEU A 326 1.28 19.89 6.70
N TYR A 327 1.11 18.86 5.86
CA TYR A 327 -0.19 18.48 5.32
C TYR A 327 -1.16 18.04 6.42
N GLY A 328 -0.67 17.19 7.34
CA GLY A 328 -1.46 16.71 8.47
C GLY A 328 -1.92 17.84 9.39
N TRP A 329 -1.01 18.78 9.72
CA TRP A 329 -1.31 19.95 10.52
C TRP A 329 -2.35 20.86 9.85
N GLU A 330 -2.19 21.13 8.56
CA GLU A 330 -3.12 21.97 7.82
C GLU A 330 -4.53 21.35 7.77
N THR A 331 -4.60 20.04 7.56
CA THR A 331 -5.86 19.30 7.44
C THR A 331 -6.58 19.20 8.79
N SER A 332 -5.85 18.90 9.86
CA SER A 332 -6.44 18.63 11.19
C SER A 332 -6.62 19.88 12.05
N ILE A 333 -5.79 20.91 11.87
CA ILE A 333 -5.77 22.10 12.75
C ILE A 333 -5.95 23.38 11.94
N GLY A 334 -5.18 23.58 10.87
CA GLY A 334 -5.13 24.84 10.13
C GLY A 334 -6.45 25.24 9.48
N ILE A 335 -7.10 24.32 8.77
CA ILE A 335 -8.39 24.55 8.11
C ILE A 335 -9.53 24.71 9.15
N PRO A 336 -9.70 23.81 10.14
CA PRO A 336 -10.74 23.98 11.17
C PRO A 336 -10.61 25.28 11.95
N ARG A 337 -9.39 25.69 12.33
CA ARG A 337 -9.14 26.93 13.06
C ARG A 337 -9.53 28.17 12.26
N ARG A 338 -9.26 28.19 10.94
CA ARG A 338 -9.68 29.29 10.06
C ARG A 338 -11.20 29.34 9.87
N ARG A 339 -11.84 28.17 9.73
CA ARG A 339 -13.31 28.09 9.66
C ARG A 339 -13.98 28.57 10.95
N ALA A 340 -13.40 28.26 12.12
CA ALA A 340 -13.93 28.72 13.41
C ALA A 340 -13.81 30.25 13.57
N LYS A 341 -12.72 30.86 13.10
CA LYS A 341 -12.53 32.33 13.14
C LYS A 341 -13.42 33.11 12.16
N GLY A 342 -13.82 32.49 11.04
CA GLY A 342 -14.64 33.12 10.00
C GLY A 342 -16.16 33.03 10.21
N ARG A 343 -16.64 32.32 11.24
CA ARG A 343 -18.07 32.32 11.58
C ARG A 343 -18.40 33.57 12.41
N PRO A 344 -19.32 34.45 11.97
CA PRO A 344 -19.80 35.53 12.83
C PRO A 344 -20.41 34.92 14.09
N LYS A 345 -20.10 35.51 15.26
CA LYS A 345 -20.76 35.15 16.52
C LYS A 345 -22.24 35.45 16.35
N VAL A 346 -23.08 34.42 16.22
CA VAL A 346 -24.53 34.58 16.37
C VAL A 346 -24.73 35.06 17.80
N ALA A 347 -25.02 36.36 17.94
CA ALA A 347 -25.34 36.97 19.22
C ALA A 347 -26.52 36.20 19.81
N GLY A 348 -26.34 35.67 21.02
CA GLY A 348 -27.40 34.98 21.74
C GLY A 348 -28.63 35.87 21.81
N LYS A 349 -29.78 35.32 21.40
CA LYS A 349 -31.08 35.82 21.80
C LYS A 349 -31.05 35.93 23.33
N LYS A 350 -31.06 37.16 23.85
CA LYS A 350 -31.57 37.42 25.18
C LYS A 350 -33.05 37.10 25.11
N GLU A 351 -33.44 35.96 25.68
CA GLU A 351 -34.82 35.77 26.10
C GLU A 351 -35.03 36.68 27.32
N LEU A 352 -36.05 37.53 27.18
CA LEU A 352 -36.50 38.54 28.13
C LEU A 352 -37.66 37.93 28.93
#